data_AF-A0A817CIE2-F1
#
_entry.id   AF-A0A817CIE2-F1
#
_cell.length_a   1.000
_cell.length_b   1.000
_cell.length_c   1.000
_cell.angle_alpha   90.00
_cell.angle_beta   90.00
_cell.angle_gamma   90.00
#
_symmetry.space_group_name_H-M   'P 1'
#
loop_
_entity.id
_entity.type
_entity.pdbx_description
1 polymer ?
#
loop_
_entity_poly.entity_id
_entity_poly.type
_entity_poly.pdbx_seq_one_letter_code
_entity_poly.pdbx_strand_id
1 'polypeptide(L)'
;MNIPKQGEITGTAMTTNNNHDDGAGLRNQQTSTTSKDFTPVQNAVLHFLKAATSMTGYSVTDISEQFSENQLKQALEFLSGEGHIYSATYDGHYRAVSS
;
A
#
# COMPACT_ATOMS: atom_id res chain seq x y z
N MET A 1 -37.83 -40.64 42.61
CA MET A 1 -37.59 -39.29 43.15
C MET A 1 -36.54 -38.67 42.24
N ASN A 2 -36.96 -37.99 41.17
CA ASN A 2 -36.06 -37.53 40.11
C ASN A 2 -35.93 -36.00 40.15
N ILE A 3 -34.73 -35.52 39.87
CA ILE A 3 -34.33 -34.12 39.97
C ILE A 3 -34.51 -33.47 38.58
N PRO A 4 -35.27 -32.36 38.43
CA PRO A 4 -35.30 -31.57 37.21
C PRO A 4 -34.49 -30.27 37.36
N LYS A 5 -33.81 -29.82 36.29
CA LYS A 5 -33.71 -28.41 35.79
C LYS A 5 -33.20 -28.45 34.33
N GLN A 6 -34.06 -28.19 33.35
CA GLN A 6 -34.26 -26.91 32.62
C GLN A 6 -33.12 -26.55 31.64
N GLY A 7 -33.47 -26.36 30.35
CA GLY A 7 -32.52 -25.92 29.31
C GLY A 7 -32.98 -26.22 27.88
N GLU A 8 -34.24 -25.93 27.54
CA GLU A 8 -34.73 -26.04 26.15
C GLU A 8 -34.16 -24.88 25.31
N ILE A 9 -33.40 -25.19 24.25
CA ILE A 9 -33.05 -24.20 23.21
C ILE A 9 -34.04 -24.29 22.05
N THR A 10 -34.93 -23.30 22.04
CA THR A 10 -35.99 -23.05 21.06
C THR A 10 -35.46 -22.53 19.72
N GLY A 11 -36.20 -22.78 18.63
CA GLY A 11 -36.16 -21.98 17.40
C GLY A 11 -35.32 -22.59 16.26
N THR A 12 -35.91 -23.23 15.25
CA THR A 12 -36.53 -22.61 14.05
C THR A 12 -35.61 -21.71 13.22
N ALA A 13 -35.15 -22.20 12.07
CA ALA A 13 -35.61 -21.72 10.75
C ALA A 13 -34.93 -22.48 9.60
N MET A 14 -35.68 -22.70 8.52
CA MET A 14 -35.16 -23.11 7.21
C MET A 14 -34.69 -21.87 6.46
N THR A 15 -33.60 -21.94 5.69
CA THR A 15 -33.32 -20.96 4.62
C THR A 15 -32.82 -21.66 3.36
N THR A 16 -33.43 -21.31 2.24
CA THR A 16 -33.31 -21.93 0.91
C THR A 16 -32.21 -21.31 0.06
N ASN A 17 -31.73 -22.08 -0.92
CA ASN A 17 -30.78 -21.69 -1.99
C ASN A 17 -31.19 -20.42 -2.78
N ASN A 18 -30.19 -19.69 -3.33
CA ASN A 18 -29.99 -19.47 -4.79
C ASN A 18 -29.24 -18.15 -5.13
N ASN A 19 -28.08 -18.32 -5.77
CA ASN A 19 -27.41 -17.50 -6.79
C ASN A 19 -27.60 -15.96 -6.82
N HIS A 20 -26.57 -15.27 -6.32
CA HIS A 20 -25.83 -14.11 -6.89
C HIS A 20 -24.36 -14.23 -6.35
N ASP A 21 -23.34 -13.42 -6.68
CA ASP A 21 -23.25 -12.10 -7.34
C ASP A 21 -21.90 -11.94 -8.10
N ASP A 22 -21.72 -10.81 -8.79
CA ASP A 22 -20.50 -10.42 -9.54
C ASP A 22 -19.37 -9.85 -8.66
N GLY A 23 -18.12 -10.23 -8.98
CA GLY A 23 -16.91 -9.80 -8.25
C GLY A 23 -15.66 -9.76 -9.12
N ALA A 24 -15.74 -9.15 -10.30
CA ALA A 24 -14.59 -9.01 -11.21
C ALA A 24 -13.48 -8.15 -10.58
N GLY A 25 -12.32 -8.76 -10.34
CA GLY A 25 -11.17 -8.13 -9.67
C GLY A 25 -9.84 -8.58 -10.24
N LEU A 26 -9.59 -8.27 -11.50
CA LEU A 26 -8.30 -8.47 -12.16
C LEU A 26 -7.16 -7.85 -11.34
N ARG A 27 -6.34 -8.66 -10.66
CA ARG A 27 -5.00 -8.24 -10.26
C ARG A 27 -3.97 -9.14 -10.91
N ASN A 28 -3.60 -8.73 -12.12
CA ASN A 28 -2.57 -9.37 -12.95
C ASN A 28 -1.37 -9.78 -12.10
N GLN A 29 -0.99 -11.05 -12.20
CA GLN A 29 0.36 -11.47 -11.84
C GLN A 29 1.33 -10.93 -12.89
N GLN A 30 1.69 -9.66 -12.76
CA GLN A 30 2.68 -9.05 -13.63
C GLN A 30 4.06 -9.56 -13.21
N THR A 31 4.50 -10.60 -13.91
CA THR A 31 5.86 -11.13 -13.84
C THR A 31 6.85 -10.04 -14.23
N SER A 32 7.53 -9.45 -13.25
CA SER A 32 8.71 -8.63 -13.47
C SER A 32 9.69 -8.89 -12.34
N THR A 33 10.90 -9.28 -12.74
CA THR A 33 11.96 -9.76 -11.85
C THR A 33 12.44 -8.66 -10.91
N THR A 34 12.77 -9.08 -9.67
CA THR A 34 13.54 -8.35 -8.64
C THR A 34 12.95 -7.05 -8.07
N SER A 35 12.65 -7.09 -6.76
CA SER A 35 13.08 -6.14 -5.71
C SER A 35 11.96 -5.60 -4.81
N LYS A 36 11.83 -6.20 -3.61
CA LYS A 36 11.10 -5.76 -2.40
C LYS A 36 9.63 -5.33 -2.54
N ASP A 37 8.83 -5.67 -1.52
CA ASP A 37 7.39 -5.40 -1.42
C ASP A 37 7.05 -3.91 -1.18
N PHE A 38 7.39 -3.03 -2.12
CA PHE A 38 6.97 -1.64 -2.08
C PHE A 38 5.47 -1.50 -2.36
N THR A 39 4.80 -0.64 -1.60
CA THR A 39 3.41 -0.22 -1.90
C THR A 39 3.36 0.54 -3.23
N PRO A 40 2.18 0.63 -3.89
CA PRO A 40 2.05 1.37 -5.15
C PRO A 40 2.55 2.83 -5.06
N VAL A 41 2.32 3.49 -3.92
CA VAL A 41 2.80 4.86 -3.65
C VAL A 41 4.32 4.89 -3.54
N GLN A 42 4.93 4.01 -2.74
CA GLN A 42 6.39 3.93 -2.60
C GLN A 42 7.08 3.65 -3.94
N ASN A 43 6.56 2.70 -4.72
CA ASN A 43 7.12 2.37 -6.03
C ASN A 43 6.99 3.55 -7.00
N ALA A 44 5.87 4.27 -7.00
CA ALA A 44 5.68 5.44 -7.86
C ALA A 44 6.59 6.62 -7.45
N VAL A 45 6.70 6.92 -6.15
CA VAL A 45 7.64 7.94 -5.62
C VAL A 45 9.09 7.56 -5.96
N LEU A 46 9.48 6.30 -5.80
CA LEU A 46 10.81 5.81 -6.17
C LEU A 46 11.05 5.93 -7.68
N HIS A 47 10.05 5.62 -8.53
CA HIS A 47 10.15 5.80 -9.98
C HIS A 47 10.39 7.27 -10.34
N PHE A 48 9.60 8.21 -9.81
CA PHE A 48 9.80 9.65 -9.99
C PHE A 48 11.23 10.06 -9.60
N LEU A 49 11.71 9.62 -8.43
CA LEU A 49 13.06 9.93 -7.94
C LEU A 49 14.19 9.27 -8.75
N LYS A 50 13.93 8.16 -9.45
CA LYS A 50 14.86 7.52 -10.40
C LYS A 50 14.83 8.17 -11.79
N ALA A 51 13.72 8.79 -12.17
CA ALA A 51 13.59 9.58 -13.40
C ALA A 51 14.25 10.97 -13.30
N ALA A 52 14.68 11.38 -12.10
CA ALA A 52 15.34 12.65 -11.83
C ALA A 52 16.69 12.80 -12.56
N THR A 53 16.68 13.42 -13.74
CA THR A 53 17.90 13.79 -14.49
C THR A 53 18.64 14.99 -13.87
N SER A 54 17.94 15.83 -13.09
CA SER A 54 18.51 16.96 -12.37
C SER A 54 19.46 16.53 -11.24
N MET A 55 20.60 17.21 -11.13
CA MET A 55 21.59 16.96 -10.07
C MET A 55 21.05 17.20 -8.66
N THR A 56 20.09 18.11 -8.51
CA THR A 56 19.41 18.46 -7.24
C THR A 56 18.33 17.46 -6.81
N GLY A 57 17.78 16.65 -7.72
CA GLY A 57 16.62 15.79 -7.45
C GLY A 57 15.27 16.50 -7.58
N TYR A 58 14.25 15.95 -6.92
CA TYR A 58 12.89 16.52 -6.84
C TYR A 58 12.56 16.92 -5.39
N SER A 59 11.87 18.04 -5.22
CA SER A 59 11.31 18.45 -3.93
C SER A 59 10.05 17.66 -3.57
N VAL A 60 9.63 17.71 -2.30
CA VAL A 60 8.32 17.18 -1.88
C VAL A 60 7.19 17.81 -2.70
N THR A 61 7.28 19.10 -3.01
CA THR A 61 6.29 19.84 -3.80
C THR A 61 6.11 19.25 -5.19
N ASP A 62 7.21 18.97 -5.91
CA ASP A 62 7.18 18.41 -7.27
C ASP A 62 6.53 17.02 -7.34
N ILE A 63 6.59 16.26 -6.25
CA ILE A 63 6.03 14.91 -6.15
C ILE A 63 4.60 14.96 -5.57
N SER A 64 4.26 16.00 -4.80
CA SER A 64 2.97 16.16 -4.12
C SER A 64 1.77 16.37 -5.05
N GLU A 65 1.99 16.80 -6.30
CA GLU A 65 0.91 16.89 -7.29
C GLU A 65 0.21 15.54 -7.57
N GLN A 66 0.91 14.42 -7.31
CA GLN A 66 0.41 13.06 -7.55
C GLN A 66 -0.01 12.31 -6.26
N PHE A 67 0.34 12.80 -5.08
CA PHE A 67 0.12 12.11 -3.81
C PHE A 67 -0.19 13.08 -2.66
N SER A 68 -1.14 12.70 -1.79
CA SER A 68 -1.38 13.45 -0.55
C SER A 68 -0.12 13.55 0.29
N GLU A 69 0.14 14.71 0.90
CA GLU A 69 1.34 15.00 1.70
C GLU A 69 1.69 13.88 2.70
N ASN A 70 0.69 13.36 3.43
CA ASN A 70 0.89 12.25 4.38
C ASN A 70 1.35 10.95 3.70
N GLN A 71 0.78 10.59 2.54
CA GLN A 71 1.18 9.39 1.80
C GLN A 71 2.61 9.54 1.24
N LEU A 72 2.92 10.71 0.70
CA LEU A 72 4.24 11.04 0.19
C LEU A 72 5.29 11.02 1.31
N LYS A 73 4.99 11.63 2.47
CA LYS A 73 5.87 11.63 3.63
C LYS A 73 6.14 10.21 4.14
N GLN A 74 5.11 9.39 4.32
CA GLN A 74 5.27 7.98 4.73
C GLN A 74 6.11 7.18 3.71
N ALA A 75 5.95 7.44 2.40
CA ALA A 75 6.75 6.80 1.37
C ALA A 75 8.22 7.26 1.41
N LEU A 76 8.48 8.56 1.56
CA LEU A 76 9.83 9.13 1.67
C LEU A 76 10.55 8.63 2.93
N GLU A 77 9.89 8.63 4.09
CA GLU A 77 10.45 8.12 5.35
C GLU A 77 10.85 6.64 5.21
N PHE A 78 9.99 5.80 4.64
CA PHE A 78 10.28 4.38 4.41
C PHE A 78 11.43 4.16 3.41
N LEU A 79 11.37 4.79 2.23
CA LEU A 79 12.39 4.65 1.20
C LEU A 79 13.76 5.19 1.65
N SER A 80 13.77 6.24 2.49
CA SER A 80 14.98 6.79 3.07
C SER A 80 15.55 5.86 4.15
N GLY A 81 14.70 5.30 5.02
CA GLY A 81 15.11 4.34 6.05
C GLY A 81 15.68 3.04 5.47
N GLU A 82 15.13 2.56 4.36
CA GLU A 82 15.63 1.40 3.60
C GLU A 82 16.88 1.70 2.74
N GLY A 83 17.32 2.96 2.65
CA GLY A 83 18.48 3.38 1.87
C GLY A 83 18.26 3.40 0.35
N HIS A 84 17.00 3.45 -0.12
CA HIS A 84 16.67 3.56 -1.55
C HIS A 84 16.68 5.00 -2.07
N ILE A 85 16.48 5.98 -1.18
CA ILE A 85 16.56 7.41 -1.49
C ILE A 85 17.38 8.14 -0.41
N TYR A 86 17.84 9.35 -0.73
CA TYR A 86 18.49 10.24 0.22
C TYR A 86 18.05 11.69 -0.04
N SER A 87 18.13 12.54 0.99
CA SER A 87 17.98 13.99 0.81
C SER A 87 19.27 14.52 0.15
N ALA A 88 19.18 14.94 -1.10
CA ALA A 88 20.30 15.48 -1.88
C ALA A 88 20.62 16.92 -1.51
N THR A 89 19.65 17.67 -0.98
CA THR A 89 19.84 19.01 -0.40
C THR A 89 19.27 19.07 1.01
N TYR A 90 19.67 20.08 1.78
CA TYR A 90 19.05 20.41 3.08
C TYR A 90 17.62 20.96 2.93
N ASP A 91 17.28 21.45 1.74
CA ASP A 91 15.99 22.04 1.37
C ASP A 91 14.92 20.99 1.02
N GLY A 92 15.05 19.76 1.54
CA GLY A 92 14.07 18.68 1.31
C GLY A 92 13.94 18.20 -0.14
N HIS A 93 15.00 18.30 -0.94
CA HIS A 93 15.05 17.64 -2.25
C HIS A 93 15.59 16.22 -2.10
N TYR A 94 14.90 15.25 -2.67
CA TYR A 94 15.23 13.83 -2.60
C TYR A 94 15.78 13.32 -3.93
N ARG A 95 16.63 12.30 -3.87
CA ARG A 95 17.11 11.53 -5.03
C ARG A 95 17.12 10.04 -4.72
N ALA A 96 16.87 9.22 -5.73
CA ALA A 96 17.11 7.79 -5.62
C ALA A 96 18.62 7.50 -5.55
N VAL A 97 18.99 6.49 -4.74
CA VAL A 97 20.33 5.91 -4.78
C VAL A 97 20.45 5.11 -6.08
N SER A 98 21.47 5.43 -6.88
CA SER A 98 21.78 4.68 -8.10
C SER A 98 22.51 3.38 -7.72
N SER A 99 21.75 2.31 -7.52
CA SER A 99 22.24 0.92 -7.60
C SER A 99 22.30 0.44 -9.05
#